data_AF-A0A1Y5GYG8-F1
#
_entry.id   AF-A0A1Y5GYG8-F1
#
_cell.length_a   1.000
_cell.length_b   1.000
_cell.length_c   1.000
_cell.angle_alpha   90.00
_cell.angle_beta   90.00
_cell.angle_gamma   90.00
#
_symmetry.space_group_name_H-M   'P 1'
#
loop_
_entity.id
_entity.type
_entity.pdbx_description
1 polymer ?
#
loop_
_entity_poly.entity_id
_entity_poly.type
_entity_poly.pdbx_seq_one_letter_code
_entity_poly.pdbx_strand_id
1 'polypeptide(L)'
;MRLPKIVYENMPYLYFVASALCFVYAENIYLFFSAAILYFAGTFVWCMRSSYRRKDTPSRFAKSIFNFRLGDSLYELMPFLEFALGICIIHFFTIDIVIACGFIFCFIGVKNLIMRIINRRKYTAELAFGKRMAGKKAE
;
A
#
# COMPACT_ATOMS: atom_id res chain seq x y z
N MET A 1 -10.43 -23.43 8.87
CA MET A 1 -9.02 -23.73 8.56
C MET A 1 -8.13 -22.59 9.05
N ARG A 2 -7.08 -22.87 9.82
CA ARG A 2 -6.08 -21.86 10.22
C ARG A 2 -4.92 -21.96 9.22
N LEU A 3 -4.74 -20.97 8.36
CA LEU A 3 -3.54 -20.91 7.52
C LEU A 3 -2.30 -20.68 8.40
N PRO A 4 -1.14 -21.26 8.05
CA PRO A 4 0.12 -20.96 8.72
C PRO A 4 0.39 -19.45 8.68
N LYS A 5 0.79 -18.89 9.82
CA LYS A 5 0.99 -17.45 10.00
C LYS A 5 1.95 -16.86 8.95
N ILE A 6 3.04 -17.58 8.65
CA ILE A 6 4.04 -17.18 7.64
C ILE A 6 3.39 -16.95 6.27
N VAL A 7 2.56 -17.89 5.82
CA VAL A 7 1.90 -17.82 4.52
C VAL A 7 0.93 -16.64 4.50
N TYR A 8 0.13 -16.49 5.56
CA TYR A 8 -0.84 -15.40 5.66
C TYR A 8 -0.20 -14.01 5.75
N GLU A 9 0.93 -13.88 6.44
CA GLU A 9 1.65 -12.60 6.58
C GLU A 9 2.36 -12.20 5.29
N ASN A 10 2.80 -13.19 4.51
CA ASN A 10 3.53 -12.95 3.26
C ASN A 10 2.64 -12.88 2.01
N MET A 11 1.33 -13.15 2.14
CA MET A 11 0.39 -13.16 1.00
C MET A 11 0.52 -11.94 0.07
N PRO A 12 0.45 -10.68 0.53
CA PRO A 12 0.54 -9.52 -0.36
C PRO A 12 1.84 -9.46 -1.16
N TYR A 13 2.95 -9.86 -0.54
CA TYR A 13 4.27 -9.87 -1.17
C TYR A 13 4.37 -10.95 -2.25
N LEU A 14 3.76 -12.12 -2.03
CA LEU A 14 3.69 -13.18 -3.04
C LEU A 14 2.94 -12.70 -4.29
N TYR A 15 1.82 -11.99 -4.14
CA TYR A 15 1.11 -11.39 -5.27
C TYR A 15 1.97 -10.38 -6.03
N PHE A 16 2.70 -9.51 -5.32
CA PHE A 16 3.58 -8.53 -5.97
C PHE A 16 4.78 -9.18 -6.68
N VAL A 17 5.40 -10.20 -6.08
CA VAL A 17 6.49 -10.94 -6.72
C VAL A 17 5.99 -11.68 -7.96
N ALA A 18 4.86 -12.36 -7.88
CA ALA A 18 4.26 -13.05 -9.02
C ALA A 18 3.89 -12.07 -10.14
N SER A 19 3.28 -10.93 -9.79
CA SER A 19 2.97 -9.86 -10.73
C SER A 19 4.23 -9.32 -11.42
N ALA A 20 5.29 -9.04 -10.66
CA ALA A 20 6.55 -8.54 -11.21
C ALA A 20 7.20 -9.56 -12.16
N LEU A 21 7.18 -10.84 -11.82
CA LEU A 21 7.66 -11.90 -12.70
C LEU A 21 6.84 -11.96 -14.00
N CYS A 22 5.52 -11.97 -13.92
CA CYS A 22 4.65 -11.95 -15.10
C CYS A 22 4.90 -10.71 -15.97
N PHE A 23 5.16 -9.56 -15.35
CA PHE A 23 5.44 -8.31 -16.06
C PHE A 23 6.78 -8.35 -16.80
N VAL A 24 7.85 -8.86 -16.17
CA VAL A 24 9.19 -8.96 -16.77
C VAL A 24 9.21 -9.90 -17.98
N TYR A 25 8.46 -11.00 -17.91
CA TYR A 25 8.35 -11.98 -19.00
C TYR A 25 7.15 -11.72 -19.92
N ALA A 26 6.49 -10.56 -19.83
CA ALA A 26 5.32 -10.26 -20.64
C ALA A 26 5.71 -10.02 -22.11
N GLU A 27 5.70 -11.08 -22.90
CA GLU A 27 5.90 -11.01 -24.36
C GLU A 27 4.60 -10.67 -25.11
N ASN A 28 3.45 -10.81 -24.46
CA ASN A 28 2.15 -10.53 -25.04
C ASN A 28 1.25 -9.74 -24.08
N ILE A 29 0.21 -9.14 -24.66
CA ILE A 29 -0.74 -8.29 -23.93
C ILE A 29 -1.53 -9.09 -22.87
N TYR A 30 -1.74 -10.39 -23.08
CA TYR A 30 -2.47 -11.25 -22.14
C TYR A 30 -1.69 -11.44 -20.83
N LEU A 31 -0.38 -11.64 -20.92
CA LEU A 31 0.49 -11.79 -19.76
C LEU A 31 0.66 -10.47 -19.03
N PHE A 32 0.71 -9.35 -19.76
CA PHE A 32 0.67 -8.00 -19.18
C PHE A 32 -0.63 -7.77 -18.36
N PHE A 33 -1.79 -8.10 -18.92
CA PHE A 33 -3.06 -8.00 -18.19
C PHE A 33 -3.10 -8.93 -16.98
N SER A 34 -2.55 -10.13 -17.09
CA SER A 34 -2.44 -11.07 -15.97
C SER A 34 -1.57 -10.49 -14.85
N ALA A 35 -0.43 -9.88 -15.20
CA ALA A 35 0.45 -9.19 -14.26
C ALA A 35 -0.28 -8.02 -13.56
N ALA A 36 -1.05 -7.23 -14.31
CA ALA A 36 -1.84 -6.14 -13.77
C ALA A 36 -2.93 -6.62 -12.80
N ILE A 37 -3.68 -7.68 -13.15
CA ILE A 37 -4.68 -8.27 -12.26
C ILE A 37 -4.03 -8.76 -10.96
N LEU A 38 -2.88 -9.45 -11.04
CA LEU A 38 -2.13 -9.91 -9.87
C LEU A 38 -1.65 -8.73 -9.00
N TYR A 39 -1.19 -7.64 -9.62
CA TYR A 39 -0.78 -6.43 -8.91
C TYR A 39 -1.94 -5.83 -8.10
N PHE A 40 -3.10 -5.65 -8.74
CA PHE A 40 -4.28 -5.10 -8.08
C PHE A 40 -4.80 -6.05 -7.00
N ALA A 41 -4.81 -7.36 -7.24
CA ALA A 41 -5.16 -8.35 -6.23
C ALA A 41 -4.25 -8.24 -4.98
N GLY A 42 -2.92 -8.18 -5.17
CA GLY A 42 -1.96 -7.97 -4.08
C GLY A 42 -2.21 -6.67 -3.31
N THR A 43 -2.51 -5.60 -4.04
CA THR A 43 -2.85 -4.30 -3.48
C THR A 43 -4.13 -4.35 -2.64
N PHE A 44 -5.20 -4.97 -3.14
CA PHE A 44 -6.45 -5.14 -2.39
C PHE A 44 -6.23 -5.98 -1.13
N VAL A 45 -5.50 -7.10 -1.22
CA VAL A 45 -5.17 -7.94 -0.05
C VAL A 45 -4.36 -7.14 0.98
N TRP A 46 -3.41 -6.30 0.53
CA TRP A 46 -2.65 -5.41 1.41
C TRP A 46 -3.56 -4.42 2.14
N CYS A 47 -4.46 -3.75 1.42
CA CYS A 47 -5.41 -2.79 1.99
C CYS A 47 -6.40 -3.46 2.94
N MET A 48 -7.02 -4.57 2.55
CA MET A 48 -7.93 -5.34 3.42
C MET A 48 -7.25 -5.79 4.72
N ARG A 49 -6.00 -6.26 4.63
CA ARG A 49 -5.20 -6.64 5.80
C ARG A 49 -4.92 -5.44 6.71
N SER A 50 -4.57 -4.29 6.11
CA SER A 50 -4.39 -3.02 6.84
C SER A 50 -5.67 -2.62 7.59
N SER A 51 -6.82 -2.69 6.93
CA SER A 51 -8.13 -2.36 7.51
C SER A 51 -8.59 -3.34 8.59
N TYR A 52 -8.35 -4.65 8.40
CA TYR A 52 -8.76 -5.66 9.38
C TYR A 52 -8.03 -5.52 10.72
N ARG A 53 -6.75 -5.11 10.72
CA ARG A 53 -6.00 -4.80 11.96
C ARG A 53 -6.44 -3.49 12.64
N ARG A 54 -7.31 -2.70 12.01
CA ARG A 54 -7.73 -1.36 12.47
C ARG A 54 -9.12 -1.32 13.11
N LYS A 55 -9.85 -2.44 13.15
CA LYS A 55 -11.19 -2.50 13.79
C LYS A 55 -11.18 -2.03 15.26
N ASP A 56 -10.04 -2.13 15.94
CA ASP A 56 -9.94 -1.86 17.38
C ASP A 56 -9.40 -0.46 17.72
N THR A 57 -9.14 0.41 16.73
CA THR A 57 -8.62 1.76 16.99
C THR A 57 -9.54 2.80 16.36
N PRO A 58 -10.36 3.54 17.14
CA PRO A 58 -11.09 4.67 16.60
C PRO A 58 -10.04 5.74 16.25
N SER A 59 -9.68 5.83 14.98
CA SER A 59 -8.75 6.85 14.51
C SER A 59 -9.44 8.21 14.63
N ARG A 60 -9.21 8.90 15.75
CA ARG A 60 -9.74 10.25 16.01
C ARG A 60 -9.27 11.30 14.97
N PHE A 61 -8.32 10.96 14.10
CA PHE A 61 -7.89 11.79 12.97
C PHE A 61 -8.74 11.66 11.71
N ALA A 62 -9.65 10.68 11.62
CA ALA A 62 -10.57 10.53 10.48
C ALA A 62 -11.71 11.57 10.45
N LYS A 63 -11.70 12.58 11.32
CA LYS A 63 -12.82 13.52 11.46
C LYS A 63 -12.53 14.97 11.07
N SER A 64 -11.30 15.36 10.78
CA SER A 64 -10.99 16.78 10.58
C SER A 64 -10.38 17.05 9.20
N ILE A 65 -11.14 17.77 8.38
CA ILE A 65 -10.80 18.53 7.17
C ILE A 65 -11.13 17.90 5.80
N PHE A 66 -11.04 16.58 5.57
CA PHE A 66 -11.26 15.99 4.22
C PHE A 66 -12.41 14.97 4.12
N ASN A 67 -13.51 15.20 4.82
CA ASN A 67 -14.73 14.40 4.68
C ASN A 67 -15.50 14.77 3.41
N PHE A 68 -14.93 14.43 2.25
CA PHE A 68 -15.66 14.32 0.99
C PHE A 68 -15.58 12.87 0.50
N ARG A 69 -16.19 11.93 1.25
CA ARG A 69 -16.68 10.58 0.85
C ARG A 69 -15.87 9.69 -0.12
N LEU A 70 -14.64 10.04 -0.49
CA LEU A 70 -13.68 9.20 -1.19
C LEU A 70 -13.04 8.34 -0.11
N GLY A 71 -13.77 7.29 0.27
CA GLY A 71 -13.57 6.50 1.48
C GLY A 71 -12.12 6.09 1.71
N ASP A 72 -11.75 5.93 2.99
CA ASP A 72 -10.41 5.59 3.49
C ASP A 72 -9.63 4.61 2.60
N SER A 73 -10.31 3.64 1.97
CA SER A 73 -9.78 2.73 0.96
C SER A 73 -9.02 3.40 -0.19
N LEU A 74 -9.48 4.52 -0.73
CA LEU A 74 -8.83 5.23 -1.84
C LEU A 74 -7.53 5.91 -1.41
N TYR A 75 -7.51 6.52 -0.23
CA TYR A 75 -6.27 7.03 0.35
C TYR A 75 -5.29 5.88 0.66
N GLU A 76 -5.79 4.72 1.08
CA GLU A 76 -4.97 3.52 1.27
C GLU A 76 -4.42 2.95 -0.04
N LEU A 77 -5.09 3.20 -1.17
CA LEU A 77 -4.79 2.70 -2.51
C LEU A 77 -3.89 3.64 -3.32
N MET A 78 -3.95 4.96 -3.08
CA MET A 78 -3.19 5.99 -3.81
C MET A 78 -1.73 5.67 -4.12
N PRO A 79 -0.86 5.27 -3.15
CA PRO A 79 0.56 5.03 -3.45
C PRO A 79 0.77 3.87 -4.43
N PHE A 80 -0.15 2.90 -4.45
CA PHE A 80 -0.10 1.77 -5.38
C PHE A 80 -0.57 2.18 -6.79
N LEU A 81 -1.52 3.13 -6.89
CA LEU A 81 -1.93 3.68 -8.18
C LEU A 81 -0.85 4.53 -8.81
N GLU A 82 -0.20 5.40 -8.01
CA GLU A 82 0.92 6.21 -8.48
C GLU A 82 2.07 5.34 -9.01
N PHE A 83 2.38 4.27 -8.28
CA PHE A 83 3.42 3.32 -8.70
C PHE A 83 3.04 2.58 -10.00
N ALA A 84 1.80 2.07 -10.10
CA ALA A 84 1.33 1.40 -11.30
C ALA A 84 1.31 2.34 -12.52
N LEU A 85 0.89 3.60 -12.31
CA LEU A 85 0.89 4.62 -13.36
C LEU A 85 2.31 4.92 -13.84
N GLY A 86 3.29 5.03 -12.94
CA GLY A 86 4.70 5.17 -13.30
C GLY A 86 5.20 4.01 -14.17
N ILE A 87 4.85 2.76 -13.81
CA ILE A 87 5.17 1.57 -14.62
C ILE A 87 4.52 1.63 -16.00
N CYS A 88 3.24 1.98 -16.09
CA CYS A 88 2.55 2.12 -17.37
C CYS A 88 3.21 3.18 -18.26
N ILE A 89 3.59 4.33 -17.70
CA ILE A 89 4.28 5.38 -18.43
C ILE A 89 5.62 4.88 -19.00
N ILE A 90 6.41 4.19 -18.18
CA ILE A 90 7.70 3.63 -18.61
C ILE A 90 7.52 2.59 -19.72
N HIS A 91 6.45 1.80 -19.68
CA HIS A 91 6.22 0.71 -20.62
C HIS A 91 5.64 1.16 -21.95
N PHE A 92 4.67 2.08 -21.95
CA PHE A 92 3.92 2.44 -23.17
C PHE A 92 4.54 3.58 -23.98
N PHE A 93 5.41 4.40 -23.38
CA PHE A 93 5.98 5.57 -24.05
C PHE A 93 7.45 5.35 -24.38
N THR A 94 7.86 5.81 -25.56
CA THR A 94 9.24 5.74 -26.05
C THR A 94 10.01 7.05 -25.90
N ILE A 95 9.32 8.12 -25.49
CA ILE A 95 9.91 9.45 -25.32
C ILE A 95 10.66 9.50 -23.99
N ASP A 96 11.97 9.73 -24.03
CA ASP A 96 12.86 9.70 -22.85
C ASP A 96 12.37 10.60 -21.70
N ILE A 97 11.90 11.81 -22.01
CA ILE A 97 11.38 12.76 -21.01
C ILE A 97 10.14 12.17 -20.31
N VAL A 98 9.27 11.50 -21.05
CA VAL A 98 8.05 10.88 -20.51
C VAL A 98 8.43 9.67 -19.65
N ILE A 99 9.41 8.87 -20.07
CA ILE A 99 9.95 7.76 -19.28
C ILE A 99 10.55 8.28 -17.96
N ALA A 100 11.31 9.38 -17.99
CA ALA A 100 11.85 10.02 -16.79
C ALA A 100 10.74 10.46 -15.83
N CYS A 101 9.64 11.03 -16.34
CA CYS A 101 8.45 11.32 -15.54
C CYS A 101 7.86 10.05 -14.90
N GLY A 102 7.82 8.93 -15.63
CA GLY A 102 7.38 7.64 -15.11
C GLY A 102 8.22 7.16 -13.93
N PHE A 103 9.55 7.31 -13.98
CA PHE A 103 10.42 7.03 -12.84
C PHE A 103 10.11 7.92 -11.62
N ILE A 104 9.86 9.22 -11.84
CA ILE A 104 9.48 10.16 -10.77
C ILE A 104 8.19 9.69 -10.08
N PHE A 105 7.18 9.24 -10.83
CA PHE A 105 5.94 8.68 -10.27
C PHE A 105 6.21 7.42 -9.44
N CYS A 106 7.07 6.52 -9.90
CA CYS A 106 7.48 5.35 -9.12
C CYS A 106 8.15 5.75 -7.79
N PHE A 107 9.05 6.74 -7.80
CA PHE A 107 9.70 7.24 -6.58
C PHE A 107 8.69 7.88 -5.62
N ILE A 108 7.74 8.66 -6.12
CA ILE A 108 6.69 9.27 -5.31
C ILE A 108 5.83 8.19 -4.65
N GLY A 109 5.40 7.18 -5.41
CA GLY A 109 4.61 6.07 -4.88
C GLY A 109 5.33 5.31 -3.76
N VAL A 110 6.61 4.98 -3.96
CA VAL A 110 7.44 4.30 -2.95
C VAL A 110 7.65 5.18 -1.72
N LYS A 111 7.97 6.48 -1.90
CA LYS A 111 8.12 7.43 -0.79
C LYS A 111 6.83 7.51 0.04
N ASN A 112 5.68 7.61 -0.63
CA ASN A 112 4.38 7.68 0.04
C ASN A 112 4.09 6.38 0.82
N LEU A 113 4.47 5.21 0.28
CA LEU A 113 4.39 3.92 0.98
C LEU A 113 5.28 3.88 2.23
N ILE A 114 6.53 4.33 2.13
CA ILE A 114 7.48 4.36 3.25
C ILE A 114 6.99 5.30 4.35
N MET A 115 6.58 6.52 3.98
CA MET A 115 6.05 7.50 4.92
C MET A 115 4.82 6.97 5.66
N ARG A 116 3.96 6.20 4.98
CA ARG A 116 2.82 5.52 5.60
C ARG A 116 3.28 4.49 6.65
N ILE A 117 4.32 3.73 6.38
CA ILE A 117 4.87 2.76 7.35
C ILE A 117 5.50 3.48 8.54
N ILE A 118 6.24 4.57 8.31
CA ILE A 118 6.87 5.36 9.38
C ILE A 118 5.82 6.03 10.26
N ASN A 119 4.83 6.70 9.66
CA ASN A 119 3.78 7.40 10.40
C ASN A 119 2.97 6.43 11.30
N ARG A 120 2.75 5.21 10.82
CA ARG A 120 2.11 4.15 11.63
C ARG A 120 2.96 3.73 12.82
N ARG A 121 4.27 3.53 12.63
CA ARG A 121 5.18 3.17 13.73
C ARG A 121 5.21 4.24 14.83
N LYS A 122 5.23 5.52 14.44
CA LYS A 122 5.17 6.66 15.38
C LYS A 122 3.89 6.65 16.21
N TYR A 123 2.74 6.55 15.56
CA TYR A 123 1.45 6.55 16.25
C TYR A 123 1.32 5.41 17.29
N THR A 124 1.77 4.19 16.93
CA THR A 124 1.74 3.06 17.86
C THR A 124 2.64 3.28 19.07
N ALA A 125 3.82 3.89 18.88
CA ALA A 125 4.74 4.21 19.96
C ALA A 125 4.17 5.28 20.91
N GLU A 126 3.56 6.35 20.38
CA GLU A 126 2.92 7.40 21.18
C GLU A 126 1.76 6.86 22.01
N LEU A 127 0.91 6.00 21.43
CA LEU A 127 -0.20 5.38 22.17
C LEU A 127 0.30 4.47 23.30
N ALA A 128 1.35 3.69 23.06
CA ALA A 128 1.96 2.85 24.08
C ALA A 128 2.57 3.67 25.22
N PHE A 129 3.21 4.79 24.90
CA PHE A 129 3.75 5.73 25.88
C PHE A 129 2.64 6.38 26.71
N GLY A 130 1.57 6.87 26.08
CA GLY A 130 0.43 7.48 26.76
C GLY A 130 -0.26 6.54 27.75
N LYS A 131 -0.45 5.25 27.37
CA LYS A 131 -1.01 4.23 28.28
C LYS A 131 -0.13 3.98 29.51
N ARG A 132 1.21 3.97 29.34
CA ARG A 132 2.15 3.81 30.47
C ARG A 132 2.09 4.98 31.45
N MET A 133 1.98 6.21 30.94
CA MET A 133 1.87 7.41 31.77
C MET A 133 0.53 7.52 32.50
N ALA A 134 -0.56 7.05 31.90
CA ALA A 134 -1.87 7.00 32.53
C ALA A 134 -1.94 5.94 33.65
N GLY A 135 -1.32 4.77 33.44
CA GLY A 135 -1.23 3.72 34.48
C GLY A 135 -0.47 4.18 35.72
N LYS A 136 0.64 4.92 35.55
CA LYS A 136 1.42 5.50 36.66
C LYS A 136 0.71 6.58 37.47
N LYS A 137 -0.40 7.16 36.98
CA LYS A 137 -1.18 8.18 37.71
C LYS A 137 -2.33 7.58 38.52
N ALA A 138 -2.63 6.29 38.35
CA ALA A 138 -3.72 5.59 39.01
C ALA A 138 -3.26 4.78 40.24
N GLU A 139 -1.94 4.72 40.49
CA GLU A 139 -1.28 4.20 41.69
C GLU A 139 -0.87 5.36 42.59
#